data_AF-A0A5N9CYR7-F1
#
_entry.id   AF-A0A5N9CYR7-F1
#
_cell.length_a   1.000
_cell.length_b   1.000
_cell.length_c   1.000
_cell.angle_alpha   90.00
_cell.angle_beta   90.00
_cell.angle_gamma   90.00
#
_symmetry.space_group_name_H-M   'P 1'
#
loop_
_entity.id
_entity.type
_entity.pdbx_description
1 polymer ?
#
loop_
_entity_poly.entity_id
_entity_poly.type
_entity_poly.pdbx_seq_one_letter_code
_entity_poly.pdbx_strand_id
1 'polypeptide(L)'
;MTTSNGAQIPQPTGPEVPEQAGKILSQFAGYVGFKTIEIGLNNGLFEALRQHPGGLTADELAGEAGTDEFYTGVWSQAAYGAGVLELG
;
A
#
# COMPACT_ATOMS: atom_id res chain seq x y z
N MET A 1 -15.34 50.03 -35.36
CA MET A 1 -14.53 48.84 -35.07
C MET A 1 -13.82 49.11 -33.76
N THR A 2 -14.30 48.52 -32.66
CA THR A 2 -13.73 48.74 -31.33
C THR A 2 -13.49 47.37 -30.73
N THR A 3 -12.27 46.87 -30.84
CA THR A 3 -11.84 45.61 -30.20
C THR A 3 -11.63 45.90 -28.72
N SER A 4 -12.51 45.34 -27.89
CA SER A 4 -12.32 45.27 -26.45
C SER A 4 -11.21 44.27 -26.14
N ASN A 5 -10.07 44.74 -25.64
CA ASN A 5 -9.03 43.89 -25.07
C ASN A 5 -9.54 43.33 -23.74
N GLY A 6 -10.17 42.16 -23.77
CA GLY A 6 -10.48 41.40 -22.57
C GLY A 6 -9.18 40.97 -21.89
N ALA A 7 -8.94 41.46 -20.68
CA ALA A 7 -7.80 41.02 -19.88
C ALA A 7 -7.94 39.50 -19.62
N GLN A 8 -7.05 38.71 -20.22
CA GLN A 8 -6.96 37.27 -19.99
C GLN A 8 -6.57 37.06 -18.53
N ILE A 9 -7.46 36.48 -17.72
CA ILE A 9 -7.11 36.06 -16.36
C ILE A 9 -6.05 34.96 -16.49
N PRO A 10 -4.86 35.10 -15.87
CA PRO A 10 -3.83 34.07 -15.92
C PRO A 10 -4.40 32.76 -15.38
N GLN A 11 -4.45 31.73 -16.21
CA GLN A 11 -4.78 30.39 -15.74
C GLN A 11 -3.60 29.87 -14.90
N PRO A 12 -3.87 29.22 -13.76
CA PRO A 12 -2.81 28.60 -12.97
C PRO A 12 -2.05 27.60 -13.87
N THR A 13 -0.73 27.78 -13.96
CA THR A 13 0.17 26.94 -14.75
C THR A 13 0.65 25.70 -13.98
N GLY A 14 0.12 25.51 -12.77
CA GLY A 14 0.47 24.42 -11.87
C GLY A 14 -0.44 23.20 -12.02
N PRO A 15 0.01 22.04 -11.55
CA PRO A 15 -0.80 20.84 -11.51
C PRO A 15 -2.01 21.03 -10.60
N GLU A 16 -3.14 20.47 -11.02
CA GLU A 16 -4.38 20.52 -10.25
C GLU A 16 -4.25 19.70 -8.95
N VAL A 17 -4.97 20.10 -7.90
CA VAL A 17 -4.90 19.43 -6.58
C VAL A 17 -5.15 17.91 -6.67
N PRO A 18 -6.15 17.41 -7.43
CA PRO A 18 -6.36 15.97 -7.58
C PRO A 18 -5.17 15.24 -8.21
N GLU A 19 -4.46 15.88 -9.15
CA GLU A 19 -3.28 15.31 -9.79
C GLU A 19 -2.14 15.13 -8.79
N GLN A 20 -1.89 16.14 -7.96
CA GLN A 20 -0.87 16.07 -6.92
C GLN A 20 -1.23 15.08 -5.81
N ALA A 21 -2.50 15.03 -5.40
CA ALA A 21 -2.98 14.06 -4.42
C ALA A 21 -2.75 12.62 -4.89
N GLY A 22 -3.03 12.33 -6.18
CA GLY A 22 -2.75 11.02 -6.77
C GLY A 22 -1.27 10.63 -6.70
N LYS A 23 -0.36 11.57 -7.05
CA LYS A 23 1.10 11.35 -6.97
C LYS A 23 1.56 11.01 -5.56
N ILE A 24 1.07 11.75 -4.56
CA ILE A 24 1.39 11.53 -3.15
C ILE A 24 0.86 10.17 -2.69
N LEU A 25 -0.39 9.85 -3.03
CA LEU A 25 -1.01 8.57 -2.69
C LEU A 25 -0.20 7.38 -3.24
N SER A 26 0.30 7.47 -4.47
CA SER A 26 1.17 6.44 -5.05
C SER A 26 2.48 6.24 -4.25
N GLN A 27 3.09 7.32 -3.76
CA GLN A 27 4.29 7.20 -2.91
C GLN A 27 3.97 6.54 -1.57
N PHE A 28 2.83 6.89 -0.95
CA PHE A 28 2.37 6.24 0.27
C PHE A 28 2.09 4.75 0.06
N ALA A 29 1.42 4.38 -1.03
CA ALA A 29 1.19 2.97 -1.36
C ALA A 29 2.50 2.19 -1.51
N GLY A 30 3.50 2.77 -2.20
CA GLY A 30 4.83 2.17 -2.30
C GLY A 30 5.54 2.03 -0.95
N TYR A 31 5.46 3.05 -0.09
CA TYR A 31 6.03 3.00 1.26
C TYR A 31 5.35 1.94 2.14
N VAL A 32 4.01 1.85 2.09
CA VAL A 32 3.25 0.81 2.80
C VAL A 32 3.68 -0.57 2.33
N GLY A 33 3.75 -0.83 1.02
CA GLY A 33 4.23 -2.10 0.48
C GLY A 33 5.64 -2.46 0.96
N PHE A 34 6.57 -1.51 0.93
CA PHE A 34 7.93 -1.70 1.44
C PHE A 34 7.93 -2.08 2.93
N LYS A 35 7.21 -1.34 3.78
CA LYS A 35 7.12 -1.61 5.22
C LYS A 35 6.46 -2.95 5.52
N THR A 36 5.44 -3.33 4.76
CA THR A 36 4.78 -4.62 4.89
C THR A 36 5.74 -5.77 4.60
N ILE A 37 6.55 -5.67 3.54
CA ILE A 37 7.59 -6.67 3.22
C ILE A 37 8.66 -6.71 4.31
N GLU A 38 9.15 -5.55 4.77
CA GLU A 38 10.15 -5.49 5.83
C GLU A 38 9.64 -6.15 7.14
N ILE A 39 8.40 -5.89 7.54
CA ILE A 39 7.77 -6.51 8.71
C ILE A 39 7.68 -8.03 8.53
N GLY A 40 7.26 -8.51 7.35
CA GLY A 40 7.14 -9.93 7.07
C GLY A 40 8.47 -10.68 7.15
N LEU A 41 9.55 -10.07 6.66
CA LEU A 41 10.91 -10.64 6.75
C LEU A 41 11.41 -10.65 8.20
N ASN A 42 11.28 -9.54 8.91
CA ASN A 42 11.84 -9.40 10.27
C ASN A 42 11.12 -10.27 11.31
N ASN A 43 9.88 -10.67 11.05
CA ASN A 43 9.08 -11.48 11.97
C ASN A 43 8.89 -12.93 11.48
N GLY A 44 9.62 -13.36 10.44
CA GLY A 44 9.56 -14.75 9.96
C GLY A 44 8.26 -15.15 9.25
N LEU A 45 7.36 -14.21 8.96
CA LEU A 45 6.05 -14.50 8.34
C LEU A 45 6.19 -15.13 6.95
N PHE A 46 7.16 -14.65 6.14
CA PHE A 46 7.41 -15.25 4.83
C PHE A 46 8.04 -16.65 4.91
N GLU A 47 8.88 -16.90 5.92
CA GLU A 47 9.47 -18.22 6.11
C GLU A 47 8.40 -19.22 6.55
N ALA A 48 7.50 -18.83 7.45
CA ALA A 48 6.32 -19.62 7.79
C ALA A 48 5.48 -19.95 6.56
N LEU A 49 5.09 -18.94 5.76
CA LEU A 49 4.32 -19.17 4.53
C LEU A 49 5.04 -20.09 3.53
N ARG A 50 6.37 -20.00 3.42
CA ARG A 50 7.16 -20.86 2.53
C ARG A 50 7.06 -22.35 2.88
N GLN A 51 6.86 -22.68 4.16
CA GLN A 51 6.71 -24.06 4.62
C GLN A 51 5.28 -24.60 4.38
N HIS A 52 4.33 -23.72 4.10
CA HIS A 52 2.90 -24.04 3.91
C HIS A 52 2.40 -23.53 2.55
N PRO A 53 2.76 -24.20 1.44
CA PRO A 53 2.42 -23.74 0.08
C PRO A 53 0.91 -23.74 -0.23
N GLY A 54 0.09 -24.37 0.60
CA GLY A 54 -1.38 -24.30 0.53
C GLY A 54 -1.98 -23.04 1.14
N GLY A 55 -1.15 -22.15 1.69
CA GLY A 55 -1.59 -20.98 2.45
C GLY A 55 -1.83 -21.30 3.93
N LEU A 56 -2.05 -20.24 4.69
CA LEU A 56 -2.39 -20.27 6.11
C LEU A 56 -3.46 -19.22 6.36
N THR A 57 -4.35 -19.50 7.31
CA THR A 57 -5.14 -18.44 7.94
C THR A 57 -4.23 -17.54 8.79
N ALA A 58 -4.72 -16.36 9.17
CA ALA A 58 -3.90 -15.39 9.91
C ALA A 58 -3.51 -15.88 11.31
N ASP A 59 -4.40 -16.63 11.98
CA ASP A 59 -4.15 -17.28 13.27
C ASP A 59 -3.16 -18.44 13.15
N GLU A 60 -3.28 -19.29 12.13
CA GLU A 60 -2.28 -20.33 11.86
C GLU A 60 -0.90 -19.71 11.57
N LEU A 61 -0.85 -18.67 10.74
CA LEU A 61 0.39 -17.95 10.43
C LEU A 61 1.04 -17.34 11.68
N ALA A 62 0.22 -16.77 12.58
CA ALA A 62 0.70 -16.23 13.84
C ALA A 62 1.31 -17.32 14.72
N GLY A 63 0.66 -18.49 14.79
CA GLY A 63 1.16 -19.67 15.48
C GLY A 63 2.50 -20.16 14.94
N GLU A 64 2.63 -20.29 13.62
CA GLU A 64 3.86 -20.75 12.96
C GLU A 64 5.01 -19.75 13.10
N ALA A 65 4.74 -18.45 13.04
CA ALA A 65 5.75 -17.40 13.16
C ALA A 65 6.07 -17.00 14.61
N GLY A 66 5.26 -17.45 15.58
CA GLY A 66 5.38 -17.05 16.99
C GLY A 66 5.04 -15.56 17.23
N THR A 67 4.14 -15.00 16.42
CA THR A 67 3.68 -13.60 16.51
C THR A 67 2.27 -13.51 17.10
N ASP A 68 1.84 -12.30 17.44
CA ASP A 68 0.49 -12.07 17.95
C ASP A 68 -0.56 -12.14 16.83
N GLU A 69 -1.66 -12.86 17.09
CA GLU A 69 -2.73 -13.12 16.10
C GLU A 69 -3.36 -11.83 15.55
N PHE A 70 -3.60 -10.83 16.40
CA PHE A 70 -4.22 -9.58 15.97
C PHE A 70 -3.30 -8.83 15.01
N TYR A 71 -2.01 -8.70 15.34
CA TYR A 71 -1.05 -8.01 14.49
C TYR A 71 -0.72 -8.77 13.21
N THR A 72 -0.70 -10.10 13.24
CA THR A 72 -0.57 -10.92 12.03
C THR A 72 -1.79 -10.74 11.12
N GLY A 73 -2.99 -10.64 11.68
CA GLY A 73 -4.21 -10.32 10.93
C GLY A 73 -4.13 -8.96 10.23
N VAL A 74 -3.72 -7.91 10.96
CA VAL A 74 -3.52 -6.56 10.39
C VAL A 74 -2.46 -6.57 9.30
N TRP A 75 -1.34 -7.26 9.52
CA TRP A 75 -0.28 -7.40 8.53
C TRP A 75 -0.77 -8.12 7.28
N SER A 76 -1.53 -9.21 7.43
CA SER A 76 -2.06 -10.00 6.32
C SER A 76 -2.99 -9.15 5.43
N GLN A 77 -3.82 -8.30 6.02
CA GLN A 77 -4.66 -7.35 5.28
C GLN A 77 -3.83 -6.33 4.50
N ALA A 78 -2.80 -5.76 5.12
CA ALA A 78 -1.90 -4.83 4.44
C ALA A 78 -1.11 -5.51 3.31
N ALA A 79 -0.68 -6.76 3.51
CA ALA A 79 0.05 -7.55 2.52
C ALA A 79 -0.82 -7.94 1.33
N TYR A 80 -2.07 -8.33 1.56
CA TYR A 80 -3.04 -8.53 0.49
C TYR A 80 -3.32 -7.22 -0.27
N GLY A 81 -3.58 -6.11 0.43
CA GLY A 81 -3.82 -4.80 -0.20
C GLY A 81 -2.63 -4.26 -1.00
N ALA A 82 -1.41 -4.68 -0.65
CA ALA A 82 -0.19 -4.33 -1.37
C ALA A 82 0.16 -5.31 -2.51
N GLY A 83 -0.62 -6.38 -2.72
CA GLY A 83 -0.32 -7.43 -3.71
C GLY A 83 0.91 -8.28 -3.36
N VAL A 84 1.25 -8.36 -2.08
CA VAL A 84 2.35 -9.19 -1.55
C VAL A 84 1.83 -10.60 -1.22
N LEU A 85 0.58 -10.69 -0.76
CA LEU A 85 -0.14 -11.96 -0.56
C LEU A 85 -1.35 -12.01 -1.48
N GLU A 86 -1.78 -13.23 -1.77
CA GLU A 86 -2.99 -13.53 -2.52
C GLU A 86 -3.90 -14.43 -1.68
N LEU A 87 -5.22 -14.42 -1.98
CA LEU A 87 -6.15 -15.37 -1.39
C LEU A 87 -6.07 -16.69 -2.19
N GLY A 88 -5.73 -17.78 -1.49
CA GLY A 88 -5.70 -19.14 -2.02
C GLY A 88 -7.06 -19.83 -2.04
#